data_AF-A0A261VK26-F1
#
_entry.id   AF-A0A261VK26-F1
#
_cell.length_a   1.000
_cell.length_b   1.000
_cell.length_c   1.000
_cell.angle_alpha   90.00
_cell.angle_beta   90.00
_cell.angle_gamma   90.00
#
_symmetry.space_group_name_H-M   'P 1'
#
loop_
_entity.id
_entity.type
_entity.pdbx_description
1 polymer ?
#
loop_
_entity_poly.entity_id
_entity_poly.type
_entity_poly.pdbx_seq_one_letter_code
_entity_poly.pdbx_strand_id
1 'polypeptide(L)'
;MFDETARFSPNPKGVAFAFDDGDGEPCVGWVAVDALAELMGRDLSPDEALAAYRDHFSRIHAIVERKIARSQGSRVFVEDLFGA
;
A
#
# COMPACT_ATOMS: atom_id res chain seq x y z
N MET A 1 -4.34 -15.44 -11.43
CA MET A 1 -4.51 -14.10 -12.04
C MET A 1 -4.62 -13.16 -10.85
N PHE A 2 -3.65 -12.29 -10.62
CA PHE A 2 -3.69 -11.32 -9.51
C PHE A 2 -4.72 -10.24 -9.87
N ASP A 3 -5.87 -10.21 -9.20
CA ASP A 3 -6.90 -9.17 -9.35
C ASP A 3 -6.64 -8.08 -8.30
N GLU A 4 -5.51 -7.37 -8.46
CA GLU A 4 -5.18 -6.22 -7.61
C GLU A 4 -5.60 -4.94 -8.31
N THR A 5 -6.34 -4.08 -7.60
CA THR A 5 -6.62 -2.72 -8.06
C THR A 5 -5.73 -1.75 -7.30
N ALA A 6 -4.80 -1.08 -7.99
CA ALA A 6 -3.95 -0.03 -7.41
C ALA A 6 -4.11 1.27 -8.21
N ARG A 7 -4.36 2.38 -7.50
CA ARG A 7 -4.56 3.70 -8.10
C ARG A 7 -3.94 4.79 -7.24
N PHE A 8 -3.32 5.77 -7.90
CA PHE A 8 -2.89 6.98 -7.23
C PHE A 8 -4.08 7.82 -6.75
N SER A 9 -4.08 8.18 -5.48
CA SER A 9 -5.01 9.14 -4.88
C SER A 9 -4.27 10.46 -4.65
N PRO A 10 -4.77 11.60 -5.16
CA PRO A 10 -4.18 12.90 -4.88
C PRO A 10 -4.52 13.43 -3.49
N ASN A 11 -5.56 12.90 -2.83
CA ASN A 11 -5.96 13.30 -1.49
C ASN A 11 -6.66 12.14 -0.73
N PRO A 12 -6.03 11.53 0.29
CA PRO A 12 -4.65 11.77 0.73
C PRO A 12 -3.64 11.31 -0.33
N LYS A 13 -2.52 12.04 -0.48
CA LYS A 13 -1.54 11.87 -1.55
C LYS A 13 -0.78 10.54 -1.40
N GLY A 14 -1.07 9.56 -2.25
CA GLY A 14 -0.49 8.22 -2.13
C GLY A 14 -1.08 7.22 -3.11
N VAL A 15 -0.84 5.93 -2.88
CA VAL A 15 -1.40 4.83 -3.68
C VAL A 15 -2.42 4.08 -2.83
N ALA A 16 -3.68 4.12 -3.27
CA ALA A 16 -4.73 3.27 -2.72
C ALA A 16 -4.71 1.94 -3.48
N PHE A 17 -4.81 0.84 -2.75
CA PHE A 17 -4.80 -0.49 -3.33
C PHE A 17 -5.78 -1.42 -2.62
N ALA A 18 -6.27 -2.42 -3.35
CA ALA A 18 -7.05 -3.51 -2.80
C ALA A 18 -6.57 -4.85 -3.35
N PHE A 19 -6.41 -5.83 -2.47
CA PHE A 19 -6.02 -7.20 -2.81
C PHE A 19 -6.90 -8.19 -2.03
N ASP A 20 -7.02 -9.41 -2.56
CA ASP A 20 -7.73 -10.50 -1.89
C ASP A 20 -6.73 -11.30 -1.04
N ASP A 21 -7.03 -11.44 0.26
CA ASP A 21 -6.20 -12.19 1.22
C ASP A 21 -6.63 -13.67 1.32
N GLY A 22 -7.61 -14.10 0.52
CA GLY A 22 -8.13 -15.47 0.55
C GLY A 22 -9.29 -15.72 1.52
N ASP A 23 -9.65 -14.73 2.36
CA ASP A 23 -10.77 -14.83 3.32
C ASP A 23 -12.13 -14.36 2.73
N GLY A 24 -12.13 -13.90 1.47
CA GLY A 24 -13.32 -13.45 0.75
C GLY A 24 -13.73 -11.99 0.98
N GLU A 25 -13.09 -11.29 1.93
CA GLU A 25 -13.15 -9.83 2.03
C GLU A 25 -11.93 -9.17 1.37
N PRO A 26 -12.12 -8.15 0.50
CA PRO A 26 -11.01 -7.43 -0.09
C PRO A 26 -10.29 -6.62 0.98
N CYS A 27 -8.99 -6.86 1.13
CA CYS A 27 -8.12 -6.09 1.99
C CYS A 27 -7.79 -4.78 1.29
N VAL A 28 -8.18 -3.65 1.91
CA VAL A 28 -7.94 -2.32 1.36
C VAL A 28 -6.82 -1.64 2.12
N GLY A 29 -5.80 -1.22 1.38
CA GLY A 29 -4.64 -0.50 1.89
C GLY A 29 -4.49 0.86 1.24
N TRP A 30 -3.81 1.75 1.94
CA TRP A 30 -3.33 3.00 1.36
C TRP A 30 -1.89 3.23 1.80
N VAL A 31 -1.00 3.54 0.86
CA VAL A 31 0.39 3.91 1.15
C VAL A 31 0.65 5.36 0.78
N ALA A 32 1.20 6.14 1.71
CA ALA A 32 1.56 7.53 1.47
C ALA A 32 2.64 7.66 0.37
N VAL A 33 2.56 8.72 -0.43
CA VAL A 33 3.62 9.00 -1.42
C VAL A 33 4.95 9.26 -0.73
N ASP A 34 4.93 9.88 0.45
CA ASP A 34 6.12 10.18 1.23
C ASP A 34 6.80 8.90 1.74
N ALA A 35 6.02 7.91 2.16
CA ALA A 35 6.54 6.60 2.55
C ALA A 35 7.18 5.86 1.35
N LEU A 36 6.56 5.94 0.17
CA LEU A 36 7.14 5.42 -1.07
C LEU A 36 8.40 6.19 -1.46
N ALA A 37 8.43 7.51 -1.30
CA ALA A 37 9.58 8.34 -1.60
C ALA A 37 10.76 8.02 -0.67
N GLU A 38 10.50 7.79 0.61
CA GLU A 38 11.50 7.32 1.57
C GLU A 38 12.05 5.94 1.18
N LEU A 39 11.18 5.02 0.75
CA LEU A 39 11.59 3.70 0.27
C LEU A 39 12.52 3.79 -0.95
N MET A 40 12.23 4.71 -1.86
CA MET A 40 13.01 4.93 -3.07
C MET A 40 14.24 5.84 -2.86
N GLY A 41 14.36 6.49 -1.70
CA GLY A 41 15.39 7.48 -1.41
C GLY A 41 15.31 8.73 -2.30
N ARG A 42 14.13 9.05 -2.85
CA ARG A 42 13.89 10.19 -3.75
C ARG A 42 12.42 10.59 -3.79
N ASP A 43 12.14 11.86 -4.07
CA ASP A 43 10.79 12.33 -4.38
C ASP A 43 10.21 11.60 -5.60
N LEU A 44 8.91 11.31 -5.54
CA LEU A 44 8.18 10.58 -6.57
C LEU A 44 7.03 11.41 -7.14
N SER A 45 6.93 11.42 -8.47
CA SER A 45 5.75 11.87 -9.20
C SER A 45 4.59 10.87 -9.02
N PRO A 46 3.33 11.24 -9.28
CA PRO A 46 2.19 10.32 -9.18
C PRO A 46 2.35 8.99 -9.93
N ASP A 47 2.86 9.04 -11.17
CA ASP A 47 3.13 7.84 -11.97
C ASP A 47 4.28 7.01 -11.40
N GLU A 48 5.32 7.67 -10.86
CA GLU A 48 6.45 7.01 -10.23
C GLU A 48 6.06 6.35 -8.91
N ALA A 49 5.14 6.95 -8.15
CA ALA A 49 4.59 6.37 -6.94
C ALA A 49 3.82 5.08 -7.23
N LEU A 50 3.01 5.07 -8.29
CA LEU A 50 2.31 3.86 -8.72
C LEU A 50 3.29 2.78 -9.20
N ALA A 51 4.34 3.17 -9.92
CA ALA A 51 5.40 2.25 -10.34
C ALA A 51 6.18 1.69 -9.13
N ALA A 52 6.56 2.53 -8.18
CA ALA A 52 7.26 2.13 -6.95
C ALA A 52 6.40 1.19 -6.09
N TYR A 53 5.10 1.46 -5.98
CA TYR A 53 4.15 0.55 -5.34
C TYR A 53 4.16 -0.82 -6.04
N ARG A 54 4.07 -0.86 -7.37
CA ARG A 54 4.07 -2.11 -8.14
C ARG A 54 5.39 -2.88 -8.06
N ASP A 55 6.52 -2.20 -7.91
CA ASP A 55 7.82 -2.85 -7.74
C ASP A 55 7.98 -3.46 -6.34
N HIS A 56 7.35 -2.85 -5.33
CA HIS A 56 7.49 -3.23 -3.93
C HIS A 56 6.22 -3.80 -3.29
N PHE A 57 5.19 -4.14 -4.08
CA PHE A 57 3.87 -4.52 -3.58
C PHE A 57 3.94 -5.67 -2.57
N SER A 58 4.77 -6.69 -2.81
CA SER A 58 4.89 -7.85 -1.93
C SER A 58 5.36 -7.47 -0.52
N ARG A 59 6.24 -6.47 -0.40
CA ARG A 59 6.69 -5.96 0.90
C ARG A 59 5.62 -5.12 1.58
N ILE A 60 4.90 -4.30 0.81
CA ILE A 60 3.83 -3.45 1.31
C ILE A 60 2.65 -4.31 1.80
N HIS A 61 2.27 -5.34 1.04
CA HIS A 61 1.26 -6.32 1.42
C HIS A 61 1.62 -7.03 2.71
N ALA A 62 2.85 -7.53 2.84
CA ALA A 62 3.30 -8.18 4.07
C ALA A 62 3.21 -7.27 5.32
N ILE A 63 3.35 -5.95 5.16
CA ILE A 63 3.14 -4.98 6.25
C ILE A 63 1.65 -4.81 6.53
N VAL A 64 0.83 -4.71 5.49
CA VAL A 64 -0.63 -4.57 5.59
C VAL A 64 -1.25 -5.79 6.24
N GLU A 65 -0.93 -7.00 5.77
CA GLU A 65 -1.36 -8.28 6.34
C GLU A 65 -1.01 -8.37 7.82
N ARG A 66 0.22 -7.99 8.23
CA ARG A 66 0.59 -7.95 9.65
C ARG A 66 -0.23 -6.95 10.46
N LYS A 67 -0.59 -5.81 9.87
CA LYS A 67 -1.44 -4.80 10.52
C LYS A 67 -2.89 -5.29 10.63
N ILE A 68 -3.44 -5.93 9.59
CA ILE A 68 -4.79 -6.55 9.60
C ILE A 68 -4.83 -7.70 10.62
N ALA A 69 -3.82 -8.56 10.67
CA ALA A 69 -3.78 -9.64 11.67
C ALA A 69 -3.77 -9.12 13.12
N ARG A 70 -3.30 -7.89 13.35
CA ARG A 70 -3.27 -7.24 14.67
C ARG A 70 -4.49 -6.35 14.97
N SER A 71 -5.11 -5.78 13.94
CA SER A 71 -6.27 -4.89 14.03
C SER A 71 -7.45 -5.63 13.41
N GLN A 72 -8.47 -6.01 14.20
CA GLN A 72 -9.64 -6.78 13.74
C GLN A 72 -10.52 -6.06 12.68
N GLY A 73 -9.96 -5.61 11.56
CA GLY A 73 -10.63 -4.84 10.54
C GLY A 73 -9.88 -4.82 9.20
N SER A 74 -10.66 -4.87 8.12
CA SER A 74 -10.22 -5.10 6.73
C SER A 74 -9.66 -3.85 6.03
N ARG A 75 -9.30 -2.79 6.77
CA ARG A 75 -8.82 -1.50 6.25
C ARG A 75 -7.56 -1.01 6.98
N VAL A 76 -6.48 -0.74 6.24
CA VAL A 76 -5.20 -0.31 6.81
C VAL A 76 -4.65 0.93 6.11
N PHE A 77 -4.19 1.88 6.91
CA PHE A 77 -3.42 3.03 6.45
C PHE A 77 -1.93 2.79 6.73
N VAL A 78 -1.12 2.90 5.68
CA VAL A 78 0.34 2.74 5.69
C VAL A 78 0.97 4.10 5.49
N GLU A 79 1.20 4.80 6.60
CA GLU A 79 1.88 6.10 6.63
C GLU A 79 3.40 5.95 6.71
N ASP A 80 3.88 4.77 7.10
CA ASP A 80 5.30 4.46 7.32
C ASP A 80 5.59 2.99 6.91
N LEU A 81 6.66 2.80 6.14
CA LEU A 81 7.11 1.49 5.63
C LEU A 81 8.31 0.92 6.41
N PHE A 82 8.86 1.67 7.37
CA PHE A 82 10.11 1.43 8.10
C PHE A 82 9.98 1.33 9.63
N GLY A 83 8.82 1.62 10.25
CA GLY A 83 8.54 1.52 11.68
C GLY A 83 7.03 1.43 11.98
N ALA A 84 6.55 0.62 12.92
CA ALA A 84 7.15 -0.18 13.99
C ALA A 84 6.41 -1.52 14.15
#